data_AF-A0A023H3I7-F1
#
_entry.id   AF-A0A023H3I7-F1
#
_cell.length_a   1.000
_cell.length_b   1.000
_cell.length_c   1.000
_cell.angle_alpha   90.00
_cell.angle_beta   90.00
_cell.angle_gamma   90.00
#
_symmetry.space_group_name_H-M   'P 1'
#
loop_
_entity.id
_entity.type
_entity.pdbx_description
1 polymer ?
#
loop_
_entity_poly.entity_id
_entity_poly.type
_entity_poly.pdbx_seq_one_letter_code
_entity_poly.pdbx_strand_id
1 'polypeptide(L)'
;CPFAAHIRKTRPRADLGLPEEEPLHRPLMRAGIPYGPEVTEEESASNETSVERGLAFVAYQSNIQTQFRFIQMTWADNLSFRVPGVGVDPIIGRVTRSVENTPRTIGGLDPNNSSLPTILDTDFVVSRGGEYFF
;
A
#
# COMPACT_ATOMS: atom_id res chain seq x y z
N CYS A 1 8.80 9.60 9.83
CA CYS A 1 8.10 8.59 9.01
C CYS A 1 7.04 9.30 8.17
N PRO A 2 7.06 9.19 6.83
CA PRO A 2 6.07 9.83 5.95
C PRO A 2 4.64 9.39 6.25
N PHE A 3 3.64 10.26 6.09
CA PHE A 3 2.22 9.87 6.23
C PHE A 3 1.77 8.84 5.18
N ALA A 4 2.42 8.84 4.01
CA ALA A 4 2.16 7.88 2.95
C ALA A 4 2.85 6.52 3.17
N ALA A 5 3.72 6.39 4.17
CA ALA A 5 4.46 5.14 4.39
C ALA A 5 3.51 3.96 4.61
N HIS A 6 3.82 2.82 4.00
CA HIS A 6 2.93 1.67 3.96
C HIS A 6 2.39 1.23 5.33
N ILE A 7 3.27 1.07 6.31
CA ILE A 7 2.89 0.68 7.67
C ILE A 7 2.07 1.75 8.40
N ARG A 8 2.23 3.03 8.04
CA ARG A 8 1.50 4.16 8.65
C ARG A 8 0.12 4.32 8.00
N LYS A 9 0.01 4.10 6.69
CA LYS A 9 -1.28 3.99 5.98
C LYS A 9 -2.10 2.80 6.46
N THR A 10 -1.49 1.63 6.64
CA THR A 10 -2.20 0.39 7.01
C THR A 10 -2.46 0.25 8.51
N ARG A 11 -1.67 0.91 9.35
CA ARG A 11 -1.91 1.03 10.80
C ARG A 11 -1.48 2.42 11.28
N PRO A 12 -2.37 3.43 11.24
CA PRO A 12 -1.98 4.82 11.51
C PRO A 12 -1.73 5.16 12.98
N ARG A 13 -2.10 4.27 13.92
CA ARG A 13 -1.84 4.43 15.36
C ARG A 13 -2.36 5.79 15.86
N ALA A 14 -1.49 6.60 16.49
CA ALA A 14 -1.82 7.91 17.03
C ALA A 14 -2.31 8.92 16.00
N ASP A 15 -2.12 8.69 14.69
CA ASP A 15 -2.71 9.54 13.66
C ASP A 15 -4.24 9.50 13.71
N LEU A 16 -4.84 8.43 14.25
CA LEU A 16 -6.28 8.30 14.37
C LEU A 16 -6.87 8.89 15.65
N GLY A 17 -6.06 9.20 16.67
CA GLY A 17 -6.54 9.63 17.99
C GLY A 17 -5.89 8.84 19.13
N LEU A 18 -6.42 9.00 20.34
CA LEU A 18 -5.98 8.26 21.54
C LEU A 18 -6.54 6.82 21.53
N PRO A 19 -5.93 5.87 22.28
CA PRO A 19 -6.32 4.45 22.28
C PRO A 19 -7.78 4.17 22.62
N GLU A 20 -8.45 5.07 23.34
CA GLU A 20 -9.88 4.96 23.69
C GLU A 20 -10.81 5.11 22.47
N GLU A 21 -10.29 5.60 21.33
CA GLU A 21 -10.97 5.61 20.03
C GLU A 21 -10.80 4.26 19.28
N GLU A 22 -10.88 3.15 20.03
CA GLU A 22 -10.86 1.74 19.59
C GLU A 22 -11.60 1.45 18.26
N PRO A 23 -12.80 2.01 17.95
CA PRO A 23 -13.51 1.69 16.71
C PRO A 23 -12.76 2.10 15.42
N LEU A 24 -11.75 2.97 15.53
CA LEU A 24 -10.92 3.40 14.40
C LEU A 24 -9.78 2.42 14.09
N HIS A 25 -9.44 1.54 15.04
CA HIS A 25 -8.44 0.51 14.83
C HIS A 25 -9.03 -0.61 13.96
N ARG A 26 -8.37 -0.88 12.83
CA ARG A 26 -8.79 -1.88 11.84
C ARG A 26 -7.77 -3.02 11.85
N PRO A 27 -7.78 -3.88 12.89
CA PRO A 27 -6.82 -4.96 12.98
C PRO A 27 -7.02 -5.93 11.81
N LEU A 28 -5.92 -6.47 11.32
CA LEU A 28 -5.88 -7.42 10.22
C LEU A 28 -4.74 -8.39 10.50
N MET A 29 -5.05 -9.68 10.68
CA MET A 29 -4.02 -10.71 10.80
C MET A 29 -3.52 -11.07 9.41
N ARG A 30 -2.20 -11.00 9.18
CA ARG A 30 -1.60 -11.27 7.86
C ARG A 30 -0.81 -12.57 7.92
N ALA A 31 -1.05 -13.46 6.97
CA ALA A 31 -0.40 -14.76 6.85
C ALA A 31 0.06 -15.03 5.41
N GLY A 32 0.37 -13.97 4.66
CA GLY A 32 0.84 -14.09 3.28
C GLY A 32 2.25 -14.68 3.20
N ILE A 33 2.56 -15.27 2.05
CA ILE A 33 3.85 -15.90 1.76
C ILE A 33 4.37 -15.41 0.39
N PRO A 34 5.69 -15.17 0.22
CA PRO A 34 6.26 -14.90 -1.09
C PRO A 34 6.02 -16.07 -2.06
N TYR A 35 5.92 -15.77 -3.36
CA TYR A 35 5.85 -16.77 -4.43
C TYR A 35 6.75 -16.37 -5.61
N GLY A 36 7.06 -17.35 -6.45
CA GLY A 36 7.98 -17.19 -7.58
C GLY A 36 9.44 -17.40 -7.17
N PRO A 37 10.37 -17.44 -8.14
CA PRO A 37 11.79 -17.55 -7.86
C PRO A 37 12.38 -16.22 -7.40
N GLU A 38 13.58 -16.30 -6.81
CA GLU A 38 14.42 -15.14 -6.56
C GLU A 38 14.73 -14.37 -7.87
N VAL A 39 15.23 -13.15 -7.71
CA VAL A 39 15.68 -12.32 -8.85
C VAL A 39 16.92 -12.96 -9.47
N THR A 40 16.91 -13.14 -10.78
CA THR A 40 18.05 -13.67 -11.54
C THR A 40 19.14 -12.59 -11.74
N GLU A 41 20.37 -13.02 -12.06
CA GLU A 41 21.45 -12.07 -12.38
C GLU A 41 21.09 -11.22 -13.61
N GLU A 42 20.44 -11.81 -14.61
CA GLU A 42 19.99 -11.14 -15.82
C GLU A 42 18.95 -10.06 -15.53
N GLU A 43 17.93 -10.36 -14.71
CA GLU A 43 16.91 -9.38 -14.30
C GLU A 43 17.52 -8.26 -13.46
N SER A 44 18.46 -8.58 -12.57
CA SER A 44 19.17 -7.56 -11.79
C SER A 44 20.06 -6.67 -12.65
N ALA A 45 20.66 -7.21 -13.71
CA ALA A 45 21.50 -6.44 -14.64
C ALA A 45 20.69 -5.57 -15.61
N SER A 46 19.52 -6.04 -16.04
CA SER A 46 18.63 -5.32 -16.96
C SER A 46 17.71 -4.31 -16.27
N ASN A 47 17.49 -4.45 -14.95
CA ASN A 47 16.44 -3.75 -14.21
C ASN A 47 15.03 -4.05 -14.74
N GLU A 48 14.84 -5.22 -15.35
CA GLU A 48 13.58 -5.65 -15.94
C GLU A 48 13.16 -7.00 -15.34
N THR A 49 11.89 -7.10 -14.93
CA THR A 49 11.33 -8.36 -14.44
C THR A 49 10.90 -9.22 -15.62
N SER A 50 11.45 -10.43 -15.72
CA SER A 50 11.11 -11.40 -16.77
C SER A 50 10.34 -12.61 -16.24
N VAL A 51 10.46 -12.92 -14.94
CA VAL A 51 9.75 -14.02 -14.28
C VAL A 51 8.80 -13.48 -13.21
N GLU A 52 7.58 -14.02 -13.16
CA GLU A 52 6.58 -13.59 -12.18
C GLU A 52 6.98 -14.00 -10.75
N ARG A 53 6.89 -13.03 -9.85
CA ARG A 53 7.14 -13.18 -8.41
C ARG A 53 6.34 -12.16 -7.64
N GLY A 54 6.12 -12.43 -6.35
CA GLY A 54 5.45 -11.46 -5.50
C GLY A 54 5.01 -12.05 -4.18
N LEU A 55 3.87 -11.57 -3.68
CA LEU A 55 3.29 -11.98 -2.41
C LEU A 55 1.92 -12.62 -2.65
N ALA A 56 1.77 -13.88 -2.24
CA ALA A 56 0.47 -14.50 -2.05
C ALA A 56 -0.13 -13.91 -0.77
N PHE A 57 -0.78 -12.76 -0.91
CA PHE A 57 -1.34 -12.02 0.22
C PHE A 57 -2.53 -12.78 0.81
N VAL A 58 -2.44 -13.10 2.10
CA VAL A 58 -3.52 -13.70 2.88
C VAL A 58 -3.74 -12.87 4.12
N ALA A 59 -5.00 -12.54 4.40
CA ALA A 59 -5.36 -11.83 5.60
C ALA A 59 -6.69 -12.31 6.19
N TYR A 60 -6.73 -12.36 7.52
CA TYR A 60 -7.88 -12.78 8.30
C TYR A 60 -8.47 -11.59 9.06
N GLN A 61 -9.79 -11.51 9.00
CA GLN A 61 -10.62 -10.46 9.56
C GLN A 61 -11.99 -11.02 9.96
N SER A 62 -12.67 -10.36 10.89
CA SER A 62 -14.09 -10.64 11.17
C SER A 62 -15.04 -9.95 10.19
N ASN A 63 -14.61 -8.85 9.56
CA ASN A 63 -15.42 -8.10 8.60
C ASN A 63 -14.54 -7.48 7.50
N ILE A 64 -14.67 -7.98 6.27
CA ILE A 64 -13.90 -7.54 5.10
C ILE A 64 -14.18 -6.07 4.76
N GLN A 65 -15.42 -5.60 4.91
CA GLN A 65 -15.82 -4.24 4.55
C GLN A 65 -15.13 -3.20 5.45
N THR A 66 -14.96 -3.50 6.73
CA THR A 66 -14.37 -2.56 7.70
C THR A 66 -12.87 -2.76 7.90
N GLN A 67 -12.26 -3.80 7.35
CA GLN A 67 -10.84 -4.12 7.53
C GLN A 67 -10.10 -4.09 6.18
N PHE A 68 -9.77 -5.22 5.56
CA PHE A 68 -8.98 -5.26 4.32
C PHE A 68 -9.44 -4.24 3.26
N ARG A 69 -10.75 -4.25 2.92
CA ARG A 69 -11.29 -3.34 1.90
C ARG A 69 -11.13 -1.87 2.29
N PHE A 70 -11.38 -1.56 3.56
CA PHE A 70 -11.26 -0.19 4.07
C PHE A 70 -9.82 0.30 4.05
N ILE A 71 -8.88 -0.54 4.51
CA ILE A 71 -7.45 -0.22 4.52
C ILE A 71 -6.96 0.08 3.10
N GLN A 72 -7.32 -0.75 2.12
CA GLN A 72 -6.95 -0.50 0.73
C GLN A 72 -7.61 0.77 0.19
N MET A 73 -8.95 0.82 0.16
CA MET A 73 -9.68 1.87 -0.57
C MET A 73 -9.69 3.22 0.14
N THR A 74 -9.79 3.24 1.47
CA THR A 74 -10.00 4.46 2.24
C THR A 74 -8.70 5.03 2.80
N TRP A 75 -7.67 4.19 2.99
CA TRP A 75 -6.35 4.63 3.46
C TRP A 75 -5.30 4.59 2.35
N ALA A 76 -4.94 3.41 1.84
CA ALA A 76 -3.82 3.26 0.90
C ALA A 76 -4.04 4.05 -0.40
N ASP A 77 -5.22 3.93 -1.01
CA ASP A 77 -5.58 4.58 -2.29
C ASP A 77 -5.95 6.08 -2.13
N ASN A 78 -6.06 6.58 -0.89
CA ASN A 78 -6.56 7.92 -0.62
C ASN A 78 -5.43 8.98 -0.59
N LEU A 79 -5.44 9.87 -1.58
CA LEU A 79 -4.50 10.99 -1.73
C LEU A 79 -4.48 11.98 -0.56
N SER A 80 -5.58 12.06 0.19
CA SER A 80 -5.78 13.00 1.30
C SER A 80 -5.98 12.27 2.63
N PHE A 81 -5.33 11.11 2.79
CA PHE A 81 -5.37 10.38 4.05
C PHE A 81 -4.83 11.26 5.19
N ARG A 82 -5.73 11.63 6.11
CA ARG A 82 -5.49 12.44 7.31
C ARG A 82 -5.10 13.90 7.07
N VAL A 83 -4.18 14.18 6.16
CA VAL A 83 -3.84 15.54 5.73
C VAL A 83 -3.88 15.63 4.21
N PRO A 84 -4.22 16.80 3.63
CA PRO A 84 -4.18 16.99 2.19
C PRO A 84 -2.76 16.81 1.64
N GLY A 85 -2.63 16.23 0.44
CA GLY A 85 -1.34 16.13 -0.26
C GLY A 85 -0.40 15.03 0.23
N VAL A 86 -0.86 14.11 1.08
CA VAL A 86 -0.07 12.92 1.48
C VAL A 86 0.25 12.04 0.29
N GLY A 87 -0.69 11.91 -0.64
CA GLY A 87 -0.59 10.96 -1.73
C GLY A 87 -1.05 9.55 -1.35
N VAL A 88 -0.91 8.63 -2.28
CA VAL A 88 -1.23 7.21 -2.07
C VAL A 88 -0.10 6.49 -1.35
N ASP A 89 -0.37 5.29 -0.86
CA ASP A 89 0.67 4.35 -0.40
C ASP A 89 1.61 3.98 -1.58
N PRO A 90 2.94 4.12 -1.44
CA PRO A 90 3.88 3.89 -2.54
C PRO A 90 4.07 2.40 -2.91
N ILE A 91 3.59 1.47 -2.08
CA ILE A 91 3.73 0.02 -2.30
C ILE A 91 2.44 -0.55 -2.89
N ILE A 92 1.30 -0.34 -2.22
CA ILE A 92 0.02 -0.97 -2.58
C ILE A 92 -1.05 0.02 -3.07
N GLY A 93 -0.81 1.32 -2.95
CA GLY A 93 -1.82 2.35 -3.20
C GLY A 93 -2.04 2.56 -4.69
N ARG A 94 -3.29 2.58 -5.14
CA ARG A 94 -3.66 2.83 -6.54
C ARG A 94 -4.51 4.08 -6.66
N VAL A 95 -4.44 4.71 -7.84
CA VAL A 95 -5.45 5.71 -8.21
C VAL A 95 -6.71 4.93 -8.61
N THR A 96 -7.83 5.21 -7.98
CA THR A 96 -9.09 4.47 -8.22
C THR A 96 -9.46 4.50 -9.70
N ARG A 97 -9.77 3.33 -10.28
CA ARG A 97 -10.11 3.14 -11.70
C ARG A 97 -9.01 3.57 -12.69
N SER A 98 -7.76 3.58 -12.26
CA SER A 98 -6.63 3.85 -13.12
C SER A 98 -6.10 2.57 -13.77
N VAL A 99 -5.49 2.70 -14.94
CA VAL A 99 -4.71 1.63 -15.57
C VAL A 99 -3.39 1.39 -14.80
N GLU A 100 -2.71 0.29 -15.09
CA GLU A 100 -1.34 0.05 -14.60
C GLU A 100 -0.41 1.21 -14.97
N ASN A 101 0.57 1.50 -14.12
CA ASN A 101 1.56 2.56 -14.33
C ASN A 101 0.96 3.97 -14.52
N THR A 102 -0.22 4.21 -13.92
CA THR A 102 -0.75 5.58 -13.83
C THR A 102 0.11 6.36 -12.85
N PRO A 103 0.62 7.57 -13.20
CA PRO A 103 1.42 8.38 -12.28
C PRO A 103 0.73 8.66 -10.95
N ARG A 104 1.46 8.46 -9.84
CA ARG A 104 0.98 8.61 -8.46
C ARG A 104 1.88 9.57 -7.71
N THR A 105 1.28 10.57 -7.07
CA THR A 105 2.01 11.50 -6.21
C THR A 105 2.08 10.96 -4.79
N ILE A 106 3.27 11.03 -4.18
CA ILE A 106 3.53 10.69 -2.78
C ILE A 106 4.27 11.85 -2.13
N GLY A 107 3.75 12.34 -1.00
CA GLY A 107 4.34 13.41 -0.21
C GLY A 107 5.22 12.91 0.92
N GLY A 108 6.17 13.76 1.34
CA GLY A 108 6.93 13.55 2.57
C GLY A 108 8.01 12.47 2.53
N LEU A 109 8.38 11.96 1.35
CA LEU A 109 9.47 10.97 1.20
C LEU A 109 10.86 11.59 1.36
N ASP A 110 11.03 12.87 1.01
CA ASP A 110 12.27 13.61 1.27
C ASP A 110 12.27 14.14 2.71
N PRO A 111 13.19 13.66 3.58
CA PRO A 111 13.27 14.11 4.97
C PRO A 111 13.74 15.57 5.13
N ASN A 112 14.42 16.13 4.12
CA ASN A 112 14.89 17.52 4.14
C ASN A 112 13.84 18.49 3.58
N ASN A 113 12.89 18.01 2.77
CA ASN A 113 11.81 18.80 2.22
C ASN A 113 10.53 17.98 2.07
N SER A 114 9.73 17.91 3.14
CA SER A 114 8.50 17.13 3.16
C SER A 114 7.42 17.61 2.17
N SER A 115 7.55 18.83 1.66
CA SER A 115 6.63 19.43 0.70
C SER A 115 6.97 19.08 -0.75
N LEU A 116 8.14 18.49 -1.02
CA LEU A 116 8.53 18.05 -2.35
C LEU A 116 7.81 16.74 -2.70
N PRO A 117 6.92 16.73 -3.72
CA PRO A 117 6.25 15.51 -4.13
C PRO A 117 7.20 14.58 -4.87
N THR A 118 7.10 13.28 -4.60
CA THR A 118 7.67 12.21 -5.43
C THR A 118 6.58 11.66 -6.34
N ILE A 119 6.87 11.53 -7.63
CA ILE A 119 5.96 10.90 -8.59
C ILE A 119 6.49 9.49 -8.87
N LEU A 120 5.65 8.49 -8.64
CA LEU A 120 5.88 7.12 -9.11
C LEU A 120 5.02 6.89 -10.34
N ASP A 121 5.66 6.64 -11.48
CA ASP A 121 5.03 6.29 -12.76
C ASP A 121 4.84 4.77 -12.92
N THR A 122 5.51 3.98 -12.08
CA THR A 122 5.49 2.52 -12.18
C THR A 122 4.77 1.88 -10.98
N ASP A 123 4.00 0.84 -11.28
CA ASP A 123 3.42 -0.07 -10.29
C ASP A 123 4.44 -1.14 -9.89
N PHE A 124 5.00 -1.04 -8.68
CA PHE A 124 5.87 -2.10 -8.13
C PHE A 124 5.11 -3.35 -7.67
N VAL A 125 3.81 -3.20 -7.38
CA VAL A 125 2.90 -4.30 -7.04
C VAL A 125 1.72 -4.26 -8.00
N VAL A 126 1.59 -5.32 -8.79
CA VAL A 126 0.50 -5.50 -9.76
C VAL A 126 -0.46 -6.56 -9.22
N SER A 127 -1.73 -6.19 -9.04
CA SER A 127 -2.74 -7.14 -8.58
C SER A 127 -3.10 -8.12 -9.70
N ARG A 128 -2.93 -9.42 -9.43
CA ARG A 128 -3.32 -10.51 -10.35
C ARG A 128 -4.69 -11.11 -10.03
N GLY A 129 -5.48 -10.43 -9.20
CA GLY A 129 -6.77 -10.92 -8.71
C GLY A 129 -6.69 -11.59 -7.34
N GLY A 130 -7.78 -12.23 -6.94
CA GLY A 130 -7.96 -12.86 -5.64
C GLY A 130 -9.44 -13.12 -5.36
N GLU A 131 -9.75 -13.64 -4.17
CA GLU A 131 -11.12 -13.97 -3.77
C GLU A 131 -11.30 -13.81 -2.26
N TYR A 132 -12.56 -13.65 -1.81
CA TYR A 132 -12.95 -13.66 -0.41
C TYR A 132 -13.51 -15.03 0.01
N PHE A 133 -12.99 -15.54 1.14
CA PHE A 133 -13.38 -16.83 1.71
C PHE A 133 -13.89 -16.67 3.16
N PHE A 134 -14.58 -17.69 3.66
CA PHE A 134 -15.00 -17.84 5.05
C PHE A 134 -14.42 -19.12 5.63
#